data_AF-A0A081BRY0-F1
#
_entry.id   AF-A0A081BRY0-F1
#
_cell.length_a   1.000
_cell.length_b   1.000
_cell.length_c   1.000
_cell.angle_alpha   90.00
_cell.angle_beta   90.00
_cell.angle_gamma   90.00
#
_symmetry.space_group_name_H-M   'P 1'
#
loop_
_entity.id
_entity.type
_entity.pdbx_description
1 polymer ?
#
loop_
_entity_poly.entity_id
_entity_poly.type
_entity_poly.pdbx_seq_one_letter_code
_entity_poly.pdbx_strand_id
1 'polypeptide(L)'
;MRLRGKSVLALTFIIWMMLAASHESFAQGRAERPRTPEPASPAIDTPGAEGLVVKLWTDKGDQTPTYFVGERIYISFSVTKDSYLILYDIDSTGNVNILFPNPYHPDNLVRRGRVYTIPSGNYGHDLFIKGPTGEEILYIVASTYAYYHWQYGQYPPPIWSDEWGPPSTWGHSGGQDYSVASRRFQQRLQFSQTGNMAELTVKYIKHQTDEIVKAYPVMYARCKFYVTIPPY
;
A
#
# COMPACT_ATOMS: atom_id res chain seq x y z
N MET A 1 -58.72 -21.33 -91.86
CA MET A 1 -59.06 -22.38 -90.88
C MET A 1 -57.78 -22.77 -90.14
N ARG A 2 -57.73 -22.42 -88.84
CA ARG A 2 -56.81 -22.82 -87.75
C ARG A 2 -55.27 -22.73 -87.93
N LEU A 3 -54.73 -21.74 -87.20
CA LEU A 3 -53.35 -21.52 -86.76
C LEU A 3 -52.78 -22.71 -85.94
N ARG A 4 -51.48 -22.98 -86.07
CA ARG A 4 -50.47 -22.50 -85.08
C ARG A 4 -49.04 -22.75 -85.57
N GLY A 5 -48.28 -21.66 -85.57
CA GLY A 5 -46.94 -21.54 -86.15
C GLY A 5 -45.82 -22.02 -85.23
N LYS A 6 -44.69 -22.21 -85.90
CA LYS A 6 -43.38 -22.59 -85.38
C LYS A 6 -42.62 -21.37 -84.81
N SER A 7 -41.90 -21.62 -83.71
CA SER A 7 -40.54 -21.14 -83.37
C SER A 7 -40.20 -19.64 -83.43
N VAL A 8 -39.83 -19.04 -82.30
CA VAL A 8 -38.87 -17.90 -82.25
C VAL A 8 -37.97 -18.03 -81.01
N LEU A 9 -36.66 -17.85 -81.24
CA LEU A 9 -35.54 -17.83 -80.28
C LEU A 9 -35.59 -16.62 -79.34
N ALA A 10 -35.05 -16.75 -78.12
CA ALA A 10 -34.26 -15.70 -77.48
C ALA A 10 -33.33 -16.28 -76.40
N LEU A 11 -32.03 -16.18 -76.69
CA LEU A 11 -30.89 -16.43 -75.81
C LEU A 11 -30.57 -15.10 -75.10
N THR A 12 -30.35 -15.07 -73.76
CA THR A 12 -29.26 -14.32 -73.08
C THR A 12 -29.42 -14.21 -71.54
N PHE A 13 -28.46 -14.83 -70.84
CA PHE A 13 -27.65 -14.33 -69.70
C PHE A 13 -28.26 -13.87 -68.35
N ILE A 14 -27.96 -14.70 -67.33
CA ILE A 14 -27.44 -14.39 -65.97
C ILE A 14 -28.22 -13.39 -65.11
N ILE A 15 -28.86 -13.88 -64.03
CA ILE A 15 -28.69 -13.34 -62.66
C ILE A 15 -28.86 -14.49 -61.66
N TRP A 16 -27.81 -14.60 -60.87
CA TRP A 16 -27.60 -15.40 -59.67
C TRP A 16 -28.40 -14.77 -58.53
N MET A 17 -29.39 -15.43 -57.91
CA MET A 17 -29.79 -15.13 -56.52
C MET A 17 -30.89 -16.05 -55.96
N MET A 18 -30.62 -16.52 -54.74
CA MET A 18 -31.58 -16.88 -53.69
C MET A 18 -32.33 -18.21 -53.85
N LEU A 19 -31.59 -19.31 -53.69
CA LEU A 19 -32.14 -20.51 -53.05
C LEU A 19 -32.13 -20.26 -51.54
N ALA A 20 -33.27 -19.86 -50.98
CA ALA A 20 -33.43 -19.61 -49.55
C ALA A 20 -34.57 -20.46 -48.98
N ALA A 21 -34.23 -21.17 -47.89
CA ALA A 21 -35.09 -21.81 -46.89
C ALA A 21 -35.94 -23.02 -47.41
N SER A 22 -35.95 -24.19 -46.77
CA SER A 22 -35.47 -24.60 -45.45
C SER A 22 -35.60 -26.12 -45.37
N HIS A 23 -34.47 -26.84 -45.31
CA HIS A 23 -34.48 -28.21 -44.80
C HIS A 23 -34.13 -28.14 -43.32
N GLU A 24 -35.14 -28.28 -42.46
CA GLU A 24 -34.92 -28.51 -41.03
C GLU A 24 -34.20 -29.85 -40.86
N SER A 25 -32.90 -29.77 -40.56
CA SER A 25 -32.17 -30.92 -40.05
C SER A 25 -32.56 -31.08 -38.58
N PHE A 26 -33.45 -32.03 -38.29
CA PHE A 26 -33.68 -32.50 -36.92
C PHE A 26 -32.42 -33.21 -36.43
N ALA A 27 -31.46 -32.45 -35.91
CA ALA A 27 -30.45 -32.97 -35.02
C ALA A 27 -31.17 -33.31 -33.70
N GLN A 28 -31.44 -34.60 -33.47
CA GLN A 28 -31.89 -35.08 -32.16
C GLN A 28 -30.88 -34.64 -31.10
N GLY A 29 -31.27 -33.64 -30.30
CA GLY A 29 -30.53 -33.25 -29.11
C GLY A 29 -30.30 -34.49 -28.25
N ARG A 30 -29.04 -34.83 -28.04
CA ARG A 30 -28.65 -35.87 -27.09
C ARG A 30 -29.23 -35.49 -25.74
N ALA A 31 -30.09 -36.33 -25.17
CA ALA A 31 -30.61 -36.12 -23.83
C ALA A 31 -29.44 -35.98 -22.85
N GLU A 32 -29.25 -34.79 -22.28
CA GLU A 32 -28.39 -34.62 -21.12
C GLU A 32 -28.97 -35.45 -19.97
N ARG A 33 -28.15 -36.31 -19.37
CA ARG A 33 -28.52 -37.01 -18.14
C ARG A 33 -28.90 -35.95 -17.07
N PRO A 34 -29.92 -36.22 -16.23
CA PRO A 34 -30.12 -35.42 -15.03
C PRO A 34 -28.82 -35.39 -14.24
N ARG A 35 -28.25 -34.21 -14.03
CA ARG A 35 -27.08 -34.05 -13.16
C ARG A 35 -27.54 -34.39 -11.75
N THR A 36 -27.17 -35.55 -11.25
CA THR A 36 -27.18 -35.83 -9.81
C THR A 36 -26.40 -34.69 -9.15
N PRO A 37 -26.89 -34.07 -8.05
CA PRO A 37 -26.08 -33.11 -7.32
C PRO A 37 -24.79 -33.82 -6.91
N GLU A 38 -23.68 -33.35 -7.47
CA GLU A 38 -22.35 -33.82 -7.12
C GLU A 38 -22.18 -33.64 -5.61
N PRO A 39 -21.79 -34.68 -4.85
CA PRO A 39 -21.51 -34.52 -3.43
C PRO A 39 -20.42 -33.46 -3.30
N ALA A 40 -20.72 -32.41 -2.53
CA ALA A 40 -19.82 -31.30 -2.29
C ALA A 40 -18.42 -31.85 -1.97
N SER A 41 -17.46 -31.55 -2.85
CA SER A 41 -16.05 -31.75 -2.54
C SER A 41 -15.77 -31.03 -1.21
N PRO A 42 -14.98 -31.63 -0.29
CA PRO A 42 -14.60 -30.93 0.93
C PRO A 42 -13.96 -29.62 0.51
N ALA A 43 -14.53 -28.51 0.97
CA ALA A 43 -13.98 -27.20 0.78
C ALA A 43 -12.52 -27.25 1.25
N ILE A 44 -11.58 -27.19 0.31
CA ILE A 44 -10.22 -26.81 0.64
C ILE A 44 -10.38 -25.38 1.15
N ASP A 45 -10.20 -25.21 2.46
CA ASP A 45 -10.12 -23.92 3.11
C ASP A 45 -9.15 -23.06 2.28
N THR A 46 -9.72 -22.15 1.52
CA THR A 46 -8.95 -21.07 0.91
C THR A 46 -8.44 -20.26 2.09
N PRO A 47 -7.11 -20.15 2.33
CA PRO A 47 -6.62 -19.26 3.36
C PRO A 47 -7.23 -17.90 3.09
N GLY A 48 -7.99 -17.39 4.07
CA GLY A 48 -8.98 -16.35 3.87
C GLY A 48 -8.49 -15.18 3.03
N ALA A 49 -9.45 -14.57 2.33
CA ALA A 49 -9.34 -13.23 1.75
C ALA A 49 -9.19 -12.16 2.84
N GLU A 50 -8.32 -12.37 3.83
CA GLU A 50 -7.98 -11.36 4.81
C GLU A 50 -7.19 -10.26 4.11
N GLY A 51 -7.55 -9.01 4.38
CA GLY A 51 -6.83 -7.84 3.89
C GLY A 51 -5.37 -7.84 4.35
N LEU A 52 -4.55 -6.94 3.79
CA LEU A 52 -3.28 -6.62 4.42
C LEU A 52 -3.56 -6.09 5.83
N VAL A 53 -2.92 -6.66 6.84
CA VAL A 53 -2.95 -6.16 8.22
C VAL A 53 -1.51 -5.85 8.61
N VAL A 54 -1.34 -4.70 9.26
CA VAL A 54 -0.05 -4.20 9.72
C VAL A 54 -0.13 -4.04 11.23
N LYS A 55 0.89 -4.51 11.95
CA LYS A 55 1.04 -4.33 13.39
C LYS A 55 2.29 -3.52 13.70
N LEU A 56 2.20 -2.64 14.69
CA LEU A 56 3.27 -1.74 15.12
C LEU A 56 3.22 -1.60 16.64
N TRP A 57 4.35 -1.80 17.32
CA TRP A 57 4.46 -1.68 18.77
C TRP A 57 5.89 -1.32 19.17
N THR A 58 6.07 -0.94 20.44
CA THR A 58 7.39 -0.67 21.02
C THR A 58 7.74 -1.73 22.07
N ASP A 59 8.96 -1.71 22.61
CA ASP A 59 9.39 -2.61 23.70
C ASP A 59 8.57 -2.43 24.98
N LYS A 60 8.04 -1.23 25.23
CA LYS A 60 7.09 -0.97 26.33
C LYS A 60 5.61 -1.22 25.97
N GLY A 61 5.34 -1.80 24.79
CA GLY A 61 4.00 -2.09 24.29
C GLY A 61 3.44 -1.02 23.35
N ASP A 62 2.12 -1.05 23.15
CA ASP A 62 1.36 -0.22 22.21
C ASP A 62 0.31 0.68 22.90
N GLN A 63 0.18 0.59 24.23
CA GLN A 63 -0.77 1.33 25.05
C GLN A 63 -0.17 2.62 25.61
N THR A 64 0.23 3.55 24.72
CA THR A 64 0.76 4.89 25.09
C THR A 64 1.84 4.87 26.18
N PRO A 65 2.93 4.08 26.02
CA PRO A 65 4.01 4.06 27.00
C PRO A 65 4.71 5.42 27.11
N THR A 66 5.42 5.64 28.22
CA THR A 66 6.28 6.81 28.40
C THR A 66 7.75 6.42 28.23
N TYR A 67 8.49 7.22 27.48
CA TYR A 67 9.95 7.15 27.35
C TYR A 67 10.60 8.42 27.85
N PHE A 68 11.83 8.30 28.32
CA PHE A 68 12.65 9.43 28.71
C PHE A 68 13.60 9.85 27.59
N VAL A 69 13.91 11.15 27.50
CA VAL A 69 15.00 11.61 26.64
C VAL A 69 16.30 10.91 27.03
N GLY A 70 17.01 10.38 26.03
CA GLY A 70 18.20 9.55 26.20
C GLY A 70 17.93 8.06 26.45
N GLU A 71 16.66 7.66 26.58
CA GLU A 71 16.29 6.25 26.70
C GLU A 71 16.36 5.53 25.35
N ARG A 72 16.71 4.24 25.39
CA ARG A 72 16.66 3.37 24.20
C ARG A 72 15.22 2.98 23.90
N ILE A 73 14.90 2.86 22.62
CA ILE A 73 13.61 2.36 22.14
C ILE A 73 13.83 1.27 21.10
N TYR A 74 13.03 0.20 21.19
CA TYR A 74 12.93 -0.82 20.15
C TYR A 74 11.53 -0.81 19.55
N ILE A 75 11.48 -0.60 18.24
CA ILE A 75 10.25 -0.51 17.47
C ILE A 75 10.11 -1.80 16.69
N SER A 76 8.97 -2.47 16.83
CA SER A 76 8.71 -3.72 16.13
C SER A 76 7.45 -3.63 15.28
N PHE A 77 7.47 -4.28 14.12
CA PHE A 77 6.34 -4.34 13.22
C PHE A 77 6.28 -5.66 12.44
N SER A 78 5.08 -6.00 11.95
CA SER A 78 4.84 -7.17 11.10
C SER A 78 3.65 -6.96 10.17
N VAL A 79 3.61 -7.76 9.10
CA VAL A 79 2.56 -7.72 8.07
C VAL A 79 2.00 -9.12 7.79
N THR A 80 0.72 -9.20 7.40
CA THR A 80 0.07 -10.46 6.99
C THR A 80 0.30 -10.83 5.53
N LYS A 81 0.76 -9.89 4.69
CA LYS A 81 1.12 -10.10 3.28
C LYS A 81 2.43 -9.39 2.95
N ASP A 82 3.22 -9.97 2.05
CA ASP A 82 4.42 -9.32 1.52
C ASP A 82 4.05 -7.92 1.01
N SER A 83 4.72 -6.90 1.54
CA SER A 83 4.31 -5.51 1.35
C SER A 83 5.52 -4.59 1.39
N TYR A 84 5.40 -3.44 0.75
CA TYR A 84 6.35 -2.34 0.83
C TYR A 84 5.90 -1.40 1.94
N LEU A 85 6.80 -1.08 2.88
CA LEU A 85 6.47 -0.44 4.15
C LEU A 85 7.36 0.77 4.40
N ILE A 86 6.77 1.86 4.89
CA ILE A 86 7.52 3.00 5.41
C ILE A 86 7.12 3.21 6.87
N LEU A 87 8.11 3.37 7.74
CA LEU A 87 7.94 3.72 9.15
C LEU A 87 8.40 5.16 9.36
N TYR A 88 7.45 5.99 9.78
CA TYR A 88 7.70 7.34 10.22
C TYR A 88 7.75 7.41 11.74
N ASP A 89 8.63 8.27 12.23
CA ASP A 89 8.57 8.86 13.55
C ASP A 89 8.10 10.31 13.41
N ILE A 90 7.12 10.69 14.23
CA ILE A 90 6.50 12.01 14.21
C ILE A 90 6.59 12.58 15.62
N ASP A 91 7.45 13.57 15.82
CA ASP A 91 7.68 14.14 17.14
C ASP A 91 6.52 15.05 17.61
N SER A 92 6.59 15.52 18.85
CA SER A 92 5.54 16.36 19.46
C SER A 92 5.33 17.72 18.78
N THR A 93 6.29 18.16 17.97
CA THR A 93 6.22 19.37 17.15
C THR A 93 5.79 19.09 15.71
N GLY A 94 5.54 17.84 15.36
CA GLY A 94 5.18 17.40 14.02
C GLY A 94 6.36 17.27 13.06
N ASN A 95 7.60 17.20 13.56
CA ASN A 95 8.71 16.82 12.68
C ASN A 95 8.60 15.36 12.29
N VAL A 96 8.82 15.08 11.01
CA VAL A 96 8.76 13.73 10.45
C VAL A 96 10.16 13.20 10.19
N ASN A 97 10.43 11.98 10.64
CA ASN A 97 11.64 11.24 10.36
C ASN A 97 11.31 9.87 9.78
N ILE A 98 12.06 9.40 8.79
CA ILE A 98 11.89 8.06 8.21
C ILE A 98 12.84 7.11 8.93
N LEU A 99 12.28 6.15 9.67
CA LEU A 99 13.04 5.12 10.38
C LEU A 99 13.22 3.84 9.54
N PHE A 100 12.32 3.60 8.58
CA PHE A 100 12.39 2.47 7.64
C PHE A 100 11.80 2.84 6.27
N PRO A 101 12.43 2.45 5.15
CA PRO A 101 13.75 1.82 5.09
C PRO A 101 14.87 2.80 5.51
N ASN A 102 16.06 2.27 5.76
CA ASN A 102 17.21 3.05 6.27
C ASN A 102 18.52 2.48 5.66
N PRO A 103 19.71 3.08 5.90
CA PRO A 103 20.96 2.59 5.31
C PRO A 103 21.28 1.11 5.58
N TYR A 104 20.75 0.54 6.67
CA TYR A 104 21.02 -0.84 7.09
C TYR A 104 20.00 -1.82 6.51
N HIS A 105 18.76 -1.40 6.35
CA HIS A 105 17.71 -2.11 5.60
C HIS A 105 17.21 -1.19 4.50
N PRO A 106 17.93 -1.11 3.36
CA PRO A 106 17.63 -0.13 2.34
C PRO A 106 16.37 -0.48 1.56
N ASP A 107 16.05 -1.76 1.37
CA ASP A 107 14.83 -2.20 0.70
C ASP A 107 13.63 -2.12 1.67
N ASN A 108 12.57 -1.45 1.24
CA ASN A 108 11.33 -1.32 2.01
C ASN A 108 10.39 -2.53 1.93
N LEU A 109 10.80 -3.62 1.26
CA LEU A 109 10.08 -4.88 1.19
C LEU A 109 10.10 -5.64 2.53
N VAL A 110 8.91 -5.85 3.08
CA VAL A 110 8.65 -6.57 4.33
C VAL A 110 7.91 -7.87 4.00
N ARG A 111 8.43 -8.98 4.52
CA ARG A 111 7.88 -10.32 4.27
C ARG A 111 6.80 -10.67 5.28
N ARG A 112 5.75 -11.34 4.79
CA ARG A 112 4.63 -11.81 5.61
C ARG A 112 5.10 -12.69 6.77
N GLY A 113 4.46 -12.55 7.92
CA GLY A 113 4.70 -13.40 9.09
C GLY A 113 6.06 -13.20 9.77
N ARG A 114 6.93 -12.32 9.26
CA ARG A 114 8.19 -11.95 9.90
C ARG A 114 8.00 -10.70 10.76
N VAL A 115 8.58 -10.73 11.96
CA VAL A 115 8.74 -9.55 12.81
C VAL A 115 10.05 -8.85 12.46
N TYR A 116 9.96 -7.56 12.21
CA TYR A 116 11.09 -6.67 12.00
C TYR A 116 11.21 -5.78 13.23
N THR A 117 12.44 -5.57 13.72
CA THR A 117 12.73 -4.73 14.88
C THR A 117 13.80 -3.71 14.53
N ILE A 118 13.60 -2.46 14.93
CA ILE A 118 14.49 -1.33 14.74
C ILE A 118 14.82 -0.71 16.11
N PRO A 119 16.11 -0.58 16.47
CA PRO A 119 17.27 -1.11 15.75
C PRO A 119 17.27 -2.65 15.78
N SER A 120 17.77 -3.30 14.73
CA SER A 120 17.94 -4.78 14.75
C SER A 120 19.25 -5.15 15.45
N GLY A 121 19.37 -6.37 15.98
CA GLY A 121 20.56 -6.80 16.73
C GLY A 121 21.90 -6.73 15.96
N ASN A 122 21.86 -6.66 14.63
CA ASN A 122 23.06 -6.48 13.78
C ASN A 122 23.44 -5.01 13.56
N TYR A 123 22.69 -4.05 14.13
CA TYR A 123 23.00 -2.63 14.02
C TYR A 123 24.10 -2.30 15.03
N GLY A 124 25.18 -1.67 14.57
CA GLY A 124 26.21 -1.10 15.47
C GLY A 124 25.75 0.14 16.24
N HIS A 125 24.45 0.47 16.21
CA HIS A 125 23.89 1.70 16.74
C HIS A 125 22.52 1.46 17.36
N ASP A 126 22.36 1.91 18.60
CA ASP A 126 21.08 1.96 19.31
C ASP A 126 20.25 3.18 18.87
N LEU A 127 18.92 3.05 18.93
CA LEU A 127 17.99 4.16 18.74
C LEU A 127 17.67 4.77 20.10
N PHE A 128 17.92 6.07 20.25
CA PHE A 128 17.69 6.81 21.48
C PHE A 128 16.67 7.91 21.27
N ILE A 129 15.76 8.08 22.22
CA ILE A 129 14.79 9.18 22.25
C ILE A 129 15.52 10.51 22.39
N LYS A 130 15.31 11.42 21.44
CA LYS A 130 15.93 12.75 21.43
C LYS A 130 15.02 13.86 21.99
N GLY A 131 13.71 13.64 22.01
CA GLY A 131 12.73 14.70 22.22
C GLY A 131 12.54 15.57 20.98
N PRO A 132 11.72 16.64 21.05
CA PRO A 132 11.24 17.31 22.27
C PRO A 132 10.21 16.54 23.08
N THR A 133 10.00 16.91 24.35
CA THR A 133 8.97 16.30 25.19
C THR A 133 7.57 16.48 24.61
N GLY A 134 6.69 15.51 24.84
CA GLY A 134 5.30 15.54 24.37
C GLY A 134 4.87 14.20 23.77
N GLU A 135 3.73 14.20 23.10
CA GLU A 135 3.25 13.01 22.39
C GLU A 135 4.02 12.83 21.08
N GLU A 136 4.61 11.65 20.89
CA GLU A 136 5.21 11.22 19.63
C GLU A 136 4.40 10.06 19.03
N ILE A 137 4.40 9.95 17.71
CA ILE A 137 3.63 8.96 16.97
C ILE A 137 4.53 8.23 15.99
N LEU A 138 4.67 6.92 16.18
CA LEU A 138 5.17 6.03 15.13
C LEU A 138 4.02 5.74 14.17
N TYR A 139 4.25 5.94 12.88
CA TYR A 139 3.24 5.78 11.85
C TYR A 139 3.75 4.95 10.70
N ILE A 140 3.03 3.88 10.37
CA ILE A 140 3.34 3.03 9.21
C ILE A 140 2.35 3.28 8.09
N VAL A 141 2.88 3.32 6.87
CA VAL A 141 2.15 3.16 5.62
C VAL A 141 2.66 1.90 4.93
N ALA A 142 1.78 0.97 4.58
CA ALA A 142 2.15 -0.26 3.89
C ALA A 142 1.22 -0.57 2.72
N SER A 143 1.77 -1.11 1.64
CA SER A 143 1.00 -1.57 0.48
C SER A 143 1.59 -2.83 -0.14
N THR A 144 0.74 -3.66 -0.74
CA THR A 144 1.17 -4.83 -1.52
C THR A 144 1.60 -4.47 -2.95
N TYR A 145 1.43 -3.21 -3.37
CA TYR A 145 1.66 -2.78 -4.75
C TYR A 145 3.10 -2.38 -4.98
N ALA A 146 3.71 -2.93 -6.03
CA ALA A 146 5.11 -2.67 -6.42
C ALA A 146 5.41 -1.19 -6.71
N TYR A 147 4.39 -0.38 -7.00
CA TYR A 147 4.52 1.07 -7.09
C TYR A 147 5.14 1.69 -5.83
N TYR A 148 4.90 1.12 -4.65
CA TYR A 148 5.45 1.58 -3.38
C TYR A 148 6.86 1.08 -3.08
N HIS A 149 7.46 0.27 -3.95
CA HIS A 149 8.83 -0.20 -3.77
C HIS A 149 9.81 0.97 -3.86
N TRP A 150 10.64 1.11 -2.84
CA TRP A 150 11.69 2.11 -2.81
C TRP A 150 12.86 1.62 -1.97
N GLN A 151 14.05 2.05 -2.37
CA GLN A 151 15.28 1.74 -1.66
C GLN A 151 15.91 3.01 -1.10
N TYR A 152 16.34 2.96 0.16
CA TYR A 152 17.08 4.05 0.79
C TYR A 152 18.24 4.52 -0.10
N GLY A 153 18.35 5.83 -0.28
CA GLY A 153 19.39 6.47 -1.10
C GLY A 153 19.08 6.55 -2.60
N GLN A 154 17.98 5.95 -3.08
CA GLN A 154 17.55 6.12 -4.47
C GLN A 154 16.80 7.45 -4.68
N TYR A 155 17.15 8.16 -5.75
CA TYR A 155 16.57 9.45 -6.15
C TYR A 155 15.85 9.32 -7.52
N PRO A 156 14.73 10.03 -7.76
CA PRO A 156 13.98 10.83 -6.79
C PRO A 156 13.36 9.94 -5.71
N PRO A 157 13.25 10.42 -4.46
CA PRO A 157 12.50 9.69 -3.46
C PRO A 157 11.03 9.64 -3.93
N PRO A 158 10.24 8.63 -3.53
CA PRO A 158 8.82 8.56 -3.86
C PRO A 158 8.07 9.85 -3.58
N ILE A 159 7.01 10.14 -4.33
CA ILE A 159 6.22 11.39 -4.17
C ILE A 159 5.70 11.55 -2.73
N TRP A 160 5.37 10.44 -2.05
CA TRP A 160 5.02 10.42 -0.62
C TRP A 160 6.21 10.44 0.34
N SER A 161 7.43 10.74 -0.13
CA SER A 161 8.66 10.89 0.66
C SER A 161 9.44 12.17 0.26
N ASP A 162 9.24 12.70 -0.95
CA ASP A 162 9.83 13.95 -1.46
C ASP A 162 9.46 15.19 -0.63
N GLU A 163 8.30 15.18 0.04
CA GLU A 163 7.87 16.26 0.94
C GLU A 163 8.37 16.14 2.39
N TRP A 164 8.87 14.96 2.77
CA TRP A 164 9.05 14.56 4.17
C TRP A 164 10.51 14.71 4.63
N GLY A 165 11.39 15.00 3.68
CA GLY A 165 12.83 15.18 3.86
C GLY A 165 13.63 14.00 3.39
N PRO A 166 14.93 14.19 3.09
CA PRO A 166 15.82 13.07 2.90
C PRO A 166 15.74 12.20 4.15
N PRO A 167 15.84 10.87 4.03
CA PRO A 167 15.64 9.99 5.15
C PRO A 167 16.79 10.23 6.13
N SER A 168 16.48 11.03 7.14
CA SER A 168 17.45 11.57 8.07
C SER A 168 17.59 10.56 9.19
N THR A 169 18.82 10.13 9.33
CA THR A 169 19.25 9.16 10.30
C THR A 169 19.15 9.77 11.69
N TRP A 170 18.05 9.47 12.36
CA TRP A 170 17.96 9.50 13.81
C TRP A 170 19.26 8.93 14.40
N GLY A 171 20.03 9.81 15.06
CA GLY A 171 21.26 9.40 15.76
C GLY A 171 22.58 9.50 14.99
N HIS A 172 22.64 10.01 13.75
CA HIS A 172 23.95 10.27 13.14
C HIS A 172 24.50 11.65 13.54
N SER A 173 25.67 11.62 14.19
CA SER A 173 26.56 12.76 14.32
C SER A 173 27.18 13.06 12.94
N GLY A 174 26.93 14.24 12.36
CA GLY A 174 27.66 14.73 11.18
C GLY A 174 26.96 14.71 9.81
N GLY A 175 25.65 14.46 9.73
CA GLY A 175 24.88 14.56 8.47
C GLY A 175 24.39 16.00 8.15
N GLN A 176 24.06 16.27 6.89
CA GLN A 176 23.40 17.53 6.49
C GLN A 176 22.11 17.75 7.30
N ASP A 177 21.76 19.01 7.61
CA ASP A 177 20.55 19.35 8.37
C ASP A 177 19.28 19.08 7.54
N TYR A 178 18.80 17.84 7.62
CA TYR A 178 17.63 17.38 6.88
C TYR A 178 16.29 17.88 7.47
N SER A 179 16.31 18.73 8.51
CA SER A 179 15.11 19.38 9.08
C SER A 179 14.41 20.36 8.14
N VAL A 180 15.03 20.73 7.00
CA VAL A 180 14.52 21.76 6.08
C VAL A 180 13.19 21.36 5.42
N ALA A 181 13.03 20.08 5.05
CA ALA A 181 11.77 19.61 4.46
C ALA A 181 10.65 19.57 5.50
N SER A 182 10.95 19.10 6.71
CA SER A 182 10.06 19.20 7.89
C SER A 182 9.62 20.64 8.14
N ARG A 183 10.52 21.63 8.02
CA ARG A 183 10.17 23.06 8.18
C ARG A 183 9.20 23.57 7.11
N ARG A 184 9.40 23.21 5.83
CA ARG A 184 8.46 23.56 4.75
C ARG A 184 7.09 22.91 4.95
N PHE A 185 7.10 21.69 5.47
CA PHE A 185 5.92 20.93 5.83
C PHE A 185 5.17 21.59 7.02
N GLN A 186 5.87 21.95 8.09
CA GLN A 186 5.33 22.68 9.22
C GLN A 186 4.75 24.04 8.81
N GLN A 187 5.40 24.78 7.90
CA GLN A 187 4.85 26.04 7.37
C GLN A 187 3.49 25.86 6.67
N ARG A 188 3.24 24.70 6.04
CA ARG A 188 1.91 24.38 5.47
C ARG A 188 0.89 24.00 6.54
N LEU A 189 1.32 23.35 7.63
CA LEU A 189 0.47 23.03 8.77
C LEU A 189 0.19 24.23 9.70
N GLN A 190 1.03 25.26 9.69
CA GLN A 190 0.93 26.47 10.54
C GLN A 190 -0.37 27.28 10.35
N PHE A 191 -1.15 27.00 9.32
CA PHE A 191 -2.51 27.55 9.18
C PHE A 191 -3.55 26.85 10.09
N SER A 192 -3.16 25.82 10.83
CA SER A 192 -3.95 25.12 11.85
C SER A 192 -3.39 25.39 13.25
N GLN A 193 -3.60 26.59 13.79
CA GLN A 193 -3.00 27.02 15.07
C GLN A 193 -3.68 26.45 16.34
N THR A 194 -4.46 25.38 16.23
CA THR A 194 -5.08 24.72 17.39
C THR A 194 -5.10 23.20 17.21
N GLY A 195 -4.19 22.50 17.90
CA GLY A 195 -4.19 21.03 17.91
C GLY A 195 -2.84 20.40 18.23
N ASN A 196 -2.86 19.09 18.45
CA ASN A 196 -1.66 18.25 18.54
C ASN A 196 -1.01 18.16 17.15
N MET A 197 0.23 18.66 17.01
CA MET A 197 0.95 18.72 15.73
C MET A 197 1.28 17.34 15.16
N ALA A 198 1.58 16.35 16.01
CA ALA A 198 1.82 14.99 15.58
C ALA A 198 0.57 14.38 14.92
N GLU A 199 -0.62 14.61 15.50
CA GLU A 199 -1.90 14.17 14.94
C GLU A 199 -2.24 14.87 13.62
N LEU A 200 -2.00 16.18 13.51
CA LEU A 200 -2.21 16.91 12.25
C LEU A 200 -1.28 16.37 11.16
N THR A 201 -0.06 16.01 11.52
CA THR A 201 0.92 15.43 10.62
C THR A 201 0.46 14.06 10.11
N VAL A 202 0.00 13.18 10.99
CA VAL A 202 -0.59 11.87 10.61
C VAL A 202 -1.77 12.06 9.65
N LYS A 203 -2.70 12.98 9.96
CA LYS A 203 -3.86 13.25 9.09
C LYS A 203 -3.43 13.70 7.70
N TYR A 204 -2.41 14.55 7.62
CA TYR A 204 -1.89 15.01 6.35
C TYR A 204 -1.20 13.89 5.56
N ILE A 205 -0.34 13.06 6.18
CA ILE A 205 0.26 11.87 5.53
C ILE A 205 -0.83 10.99 4.94
N LYS A 206 -1.85 10.69 5.74
CA LYS A 206 -2.98 9.87 5.31
C LYS A 206 -3.72 10.50 4.12
N HIS A 207 -4.02 11.79 4.20
CA HIS A 207 -4.69 12.53 3.13
C HIS A 207 -3.89 12.50 1.82
N GLN A 208 -2.59 12.84 1.86
CA GLN A 208 -1.75 12.80 0.67
C GLN A 208 -1.68 11.40 0.06
N THR A 209 -1.50 10.38 0.90
CA THR A 209 -1.41 8.99 0.44
C THR A 209 -2.72 8.53 -0.19
N ASP A 210 -3.86 8.82 0.45
CA ASP A 210 -5.17 8.41 -0.04
C ASP A 210 -5.63 9.21 -1.26
N GLU A 211 -5.30 10.51 -1.35
CA GLU A 211 -5.79 11.37 -2.43
C GLU A 211 -4.93 11.30 -3.69
N ILE A 212 -3.62 11.24 -3.54
CA ILE A 212 -2.68 11.21 -4.67
C ILE A 212 -2.56 9.79 -5.22
N VAL A 213 -2.65 8.76 -4.36
CA VAL A 213 -2.35 7.37 -4.72
C VAL A 213 -3.59 6.46 -4.74
N LYS A 214 -4.79 7.03 -4.97
CA LYS A 214 -6.11 6.35 -5.00
C LYS A 214 -6.15 5.00 -5.74
N ALA A 215 -5.27 4.80 -6.71
CA ALA A 215 -5.19 3.59 -7.50
C ALA A 215 -4.73 2.35 -6.70
N TYR A 216 -4.03 2.54 -5.57
CA TYR A 216 -3.37 1.45 -4.85
C TYR A 216 -3.71 1.47 -3.35
N PRO A 217 -4.43 0.46 -2.83
CA PRO A 217 -4.79 0.41 -1.42
C PRO A 217 -3.56 0.35 -0.52
N VAL A 218 -3.66 1.11 0.56
CA VAL A 218 -2.67 1.24 1.63
C VAL A 218 -3.31 0.89 2.96
N MET A 219 -2.50 0.32 3.84
CA MET A 219 -2.87 0.01 5.20
C MET A 219 -1.96 0.77 6.15
N TYR A 220 -2.54 1.16 7.28
CA TYR A 220 -1.89 2.02 8.26
C TYR A 220 -1.83 1.33 9.61
N ALA A 221 -0.76 1.59 10.35
CA ALA A 221 -0.66 1.26 11.77
C ALA A 221 -0.05 2.46 12.50
N ARG A 222 -0.47 2.69 13.75
CA ARG A 222 0.09 3.76 14.57
C ARG A 222 0.34 3.26 15.98
N CYS A 223 1.45 3.71 16.56
CA CYS A 223 1.78 3.49 17.96
C CYS A 223 2.14 4.84 18.57
N LYS A 224 1.38 5.24 19.60
CA LYS A 224 1.60 6.48 20.32
C LYS A 224 2.46 6.22 21.54
N PHE A 225 3.28 7.19 21.91
CA PHE A 225 4.01 7.18 23.17
C PHE A 225 4.26 8.62 23.63
N TYR A 226 4.60 8.79 24.90
CA TYR A 226 4.89 10.09 25.47
C TYR A 226 6.38 10.21 25.79
N VAL A 227 7.00 11.31 25.42
CA VAL A 227 8.39 11.63 25.75
C VAL A 227 8.44 12.67 26.86
N THR A 228 9.22 12.38 27.89
CA THR A 228 9.45 13.31 29.00
C THR A 228 10.94 13.35 29.41
N ILE A 229 11.30 14.28 30.28
CA ILE A 229 12.66 14.37 30.84
C ILE A 229 12.76 13.38 32.01
N PRO A 230 13.90 12.70 32.21
CA PRO A 230 14.15 11.93 33.42
C PRO A 230 13.87 12.78 34.68
N PRO A 231 13.25 12.22 35.72
CA PRO A 231 12.96 12.97 36.95
C PRO A 231 14.21 13.34 37.77
N TYR A 232 15.41 12.89 37.38
CA TYR A 232 16.67 13.06 38.13
C TYR A 232 17.86 13.29 37.19
#